data_AF-A0A820MUV7-F1
#
_entry.id   AF-A0A820MUV7-F1
#
_cell.length_a   1.000
_cell.length_b   1.000
_cell.length_c   1.000
_cell.angle_alpha   90.00
_cell.angle_beta   90.00
_cell.angle_gamma   90.00
#
_symmetry.space_group_name_H-M   'P 1'
#
loop_
_entity.id
_entity.type
_entity.pdbx_description
1 polymer ?
#
loop_
_entity_poly.entity_id
_entity_poly.type
_entity_poly.pdbx_seq_one_letter_code
_entity_poly.pdbx_strand_id
1 'polypeptide(L)'
;PEWITILIGCIACILNGAAQPLFAFLLVKIVEAFKYCSVSERHHHILLTSFLSLLLGVGLFILRFFQYTAFAISGSKLTERIRSKAFACLLRQEVAYFDRPENSS
;
A
#
# COMPACT_ATOMS: atom_id res chain seq x y z
N PRO A 1 -17.50 -9.52 -7.40
CA PRO A 1 -16.61 -10.72 -7.43
C PRO A 1 -15.26 -10.51 -6.71
N GLU A 2 -14.59 -9.37 -6.88
CA GLU A 2 -13.25 -9.10 -6.33
C GLU A 2 -13.25 -8.55 -4.87
N TRP A 3 -14.39 -8.58 -4.17
CA TRP A 3 -14.57 -7.86 -2.91
C TRP A 3 -13.67 -8.37 -1.78
N ILE A 4 -13.36 -9.67 -1.79
CA ILE A 4 -12.47 -10.30 -0.79
C ILE A 4 -11.05 -9.79 -0.94
N THR A 5 -10.54 -9.70 -2.17
CA THR A 5 -9.19 -9.17 -2.46
C THR A 5 -9.06 -7.71 -2.04
N ILE A 6 -10.11 -6.91 -2.28
CA ILE A 6 -10.18 -5.51 -1.85
C ILE A 6 -10.21 -5.42 -0.32
N LEU A 7 -11.01 -6.26 0.35
CA LEU A 7 -11.10 -6.29 1.82
C LEU A 7 -9.75 -6.64 2.46
N ILE A 8 -9.06 -7.66 1.94
CA ILE A 8 -7.71 -8.05 2.38
C ILE A 8 -6.72 -6.90 2.15
N GLY A 9 -6.80 -6.24 0.99
CA GLY A 9 -6.01 -5.05 0.68
C GLY A 9 -6.26 -3.91 1.68
N CYS A 10 -7.51 -3.65 2.05
CA CYS A 10 -7.87 -2.61 3.03
C CYS A 10 -7.32 -2.91 4.42
N ILE A 11 -7.41 -4.16 4.89
CA ILE A 11 -6.83 -4.58 6.17
C ILE A 11 -5.31 -4.40 6.16
N ALA A 12 -4.65 -4.82 5.08
CA ALA A 12 -3.21 -4.61 4.91
C ALA A 12 -2.84 -3.11 4.87
N CYS A 13 -3.71 -2.26 4.30
CA CYS A 13 -3.56 -0.81 4.27
C CYS A 13 -3.57 -0.19 5.68
N ILE A 14 -4.51 -0.63 6.53
CA ILE A 14 -4.61 -0.19 7.93
C ILE A 14 -3.35 -0.58 8.71
N LEU A 15 -2.89 -1.82 8.54
CA LEU A 15 -1.65 -2.30 9.18
C LEU A 15 -0.43 -1.52 8.70
N ASN A 16 -0.36 -1.19 7.41
CA ASN A 16 0.70 -0.34 6.88
C ASN A 16 0.62 1.12 7.37
N GLY A 17 -0.58 1.66 7.60
CA GLY A 17 -0.75 2.97 8.22
C GLY A 17 -0.20 2.99 9.66
N ALA A 18 -0.43 1.92 10.41
CA ALA A 18 0.13 1.74 11.76
C ALA A 18 1.66 1.54 11.78
N ALA A 19 2.29 1.29 10.63
CA ALA A 19 3.75 1.18 10.54
C ALA A 19 4.46 2.52 10.80
N GLN A 20 3.82 3.63 10.46
CA GLN A 20 4.40 4.97 10.59
C GLN A 20 4.63 5.40 12.05
N PRO A 21 3.66 5.26 12.99
CA PRO A 21 3.92 5.50 14.41
C PRO A 21 4.94 4.51 15.00
N LEU A 22 4.96 3.26 14.52
CA LEU A 22 5.92 2.26 14.98
C LEU A 22 7.36 2.61 14.60
N PHE A 23 7.55 3.17 13.40
CA PHE A 23 8.83 3.72 12.98
C PHE A 23 9.25 4.92 13.85
N ALA A 24 8.31 5.83 14.15
CA ALA A 24 8.58 6.95 15.05
C ALA A 24 9.01 6.49 16.46
N PHE A 25 8.34 5.47 17.00
CA PHE A 25 8.73 4.86 18.28
C PHE A 25 10.15 4.29 18.24
N LEU A 26 10.52 3.64 17.13
CA LEU A 26 11.85 3.08 16.96
C LEU A 26 12.94 4.16 16.93
N LEU A 27 12.68 5.31 16.30
CA LEU A 27 13.58 6.47 16.33
C LEU A 27 13.80 6.98 17.76
N VAL A 28 12.74 7.04 18.58
CA VAL A 28 12.86 7.43 19.99
C VAL A 28 13.77 6.46 20.74
N LYS A 29 13.64 5.15 20.51
CA LYS A 29 14.49 4.12 21.14
C LYS A 29 15.96 4.25 20.76
N ILE A 30 16.25 4.59 19.51
CA ILE A 30 17.61 4.87 19.05
C ILE A 30 18.18 6.09 19.80
N VAL A 31 17.41 7.18 19.93
CA VAL A 31 17.83 8.39 20.67
C VAL A 31 18.03 8.10 22.16
N GLU A 32 17.18 7.27 22.78
CA GLU A 32 17.36 6.82 24.16
C GLU A 32 18.63 6.00 24.34
N ALA A 33 18.97 5.13 23.38
CA ALA A 33 20.19 4.32 23.44
C ALA A 33 21.47 5.19 23.48
N PHE A 34 21.44 6.41 22.93
CA PHE A 34 22.57 7.33 23.01
C PHE A 34 22.75 8.01 24.39
N LYS A 35 21.75 7.93 25.27
CA LYS A 35 21.82 8.53 26.61
C LYS A 35 22.62 7.69 27.63
N TYR A 36 22.88 6.42 27.34
CA TYR A 36 23.65 5.54 28.23
C TYR A 36 25.14 5.88 28.19
N CYS A 37 25.75 6.12 29.36
CA CYS A 37 27.19 6.41 29.50
C CYS A 37 28.08 5.16 29.47
N SER A 38 27.53 3.98 29.79
CA SER A 38 28.24 2.70 29.79
C SER A 38 28.34 2.13 28.36
N VAL A 39 29.56 1.84 27.91
CA VAL A 39 29.81 1.36 26.54
C VAL A 39 29.19 -0.02 26.28
N SER A 40 29.20 -0.91 27.28
CA SER A 40 28.65 -2.27 27.16
C SER A 40 27.12 -2.28 27.05
N GLU A 41 26.41 -1.55 27.91
CA GLU A 41 24.94 -1.49 27.90
C GLU A 41 24.44 -0.77 26.65
N ARG A 42 25.11 0.31 26.24
CA ARG A 42 24.81 1.01 24.99
C ARG A 42 24.89 0.09 23.78
N HIS A 43 25.95 -0.71 23.68
CA HIS A 43 26.13 -1.62 22.54
C HIS A 43 25.02 -2.69 22.49
N HIS A 44 24.64 -3.24 23.65
CA HIS A 44 23.56 -4.21 23.73
C HIS A 44 22.20 -3.62 23.31
N HIS A 45 21.85 -2.43 23.79
CA HIS A 45 20.61 -1.75 23.43
C HIS A 45 20.55 -1.36 21.94
N ILE A 46 21.66 -0.90 21.36
CA ILE A 46 21.74 -0.57 19.94
C ILE A 46 21.58 -1.81 19.08
N LEU A 47 22.23 -2.93 19.44
CA LEU A 47 22.12 -4.19 18.71
C LEU A 47 20.68 -4.74 18.76
N LEU A 48 20.04 -4.76 19.93
CA LEU A 48 18.64 -5.17 20.05
C LEU A 48 17.71 -4.28 19.23
N THR A 49 17.87 -2.95 19.31
CA THR A 49 17.02 -2.00 18.58
C THR A 49 17.23 -2.13 17.07
N SER A 50 18.47 -2.35 16.62
CA SER A 50 18.80 -2.59 15.20
C SER A 50 18.23 -3.91 14.69
N PHE A 51 18.26 -4.96 15.50
CA PHE A 51 17.67 -6.24 15.12
C PHE A 51 16.14 -6.16 15.02
N LEU A 52 15.49 -5.51 15.99
CA LEU A 52 14.04 -5.27 15.97
C LEU A 52 13.61 -4.40 14.78
N SER A 53 14.39 -3.38 14.43
CA SER A 53 14.10 -2.52 13.28
C SER A 53 14.22 -3.26 11.96
N LEU A 54 15.21 -4.15 11.83
CA LEU A 54 15.37 -5.02 10.67
C LEU A 54 14.16 -5.95 10.51
N LEU A 55 13.77 -6.63 11.60
CA LEU A 55 12.63 -7.56 11.60
C LEU A 55 11.34 -6.84 11.22
N LEU A 56 11.14 -5.63 11.76
CA LEU A 56 10.02 -4.77 11.41
C LEU A 56 10.04 -4.41 9.91
N GLY A 57 11.19 -3.99 9.39
CA GLY A 57 11.36 -3.61 8.00
C GLY A 57 11.02 -4.75 7.04
N VAL A 58 11.50 -5.96 7.34
CA VAL A 58 11.20 -7.17 6.55
C VAL A 58 9.71 -7.50 6.60
N GLY A 59 9.09 -7.45 7.79
CA GLY A 59 7.65 -7.69 7.92
C GLY A 59 6.82 -6.68 7.12
N LEU A 60 7.16 -5.39 7.21
CA LEU A 60 6.49 -4.33 6.45
C LEU A 60 6.69 -4.47 4.94
N PHE A 61 7.88 -4.89 4.50
CA PHE A 61 8.13 -5.14 3.08
C PHE A 61 7.20 -6.21 2.53
N ILE A 62 7.07 -7.33 3.23
CA ILE A 62 6.18 -8.43 2.85
C ILE A 62 4.72 -7.95 2.82
N LEU A 63 4.26 -7.28 3.88
CA LEU A 63 2.89 -6.75 3.95
C LEU A 63 2.59 -5.79 2.78
N ARG A 64 3.49 -4.84 2.50
CA ARG A 64 3.32 -3.89 1.38
C ARG A 64 3.34 -4.59 0.03
N PHE A 65 4.20 -5.58 -0.16
CA PHE A 65 4.27 -6.33 -1.40
C PHE A 65 2.93 -7.03 -1.72
N PHE A 66 2.36 -7.74 -0.74
CA PHE A 66 1.05 -8.37 -0.88
C PHE A 66 -0.08 -7.35 -1.08
N GLN A 67 -0.06 -6.25 -0.33
CA GLN A 67 -1.05 -5.20 -0.49
C GLN A 67 -1.02 -4.59 -1.90
N TYR A 68 0.18 -4.24 -2.40
CA TYR A 68 0.36 -3.61 -3.70
C TYR A 68 -0.06 -4.53 -4.83
N THR A 69 0.36 -5.80 -4.80
CA THR A 69 -0.01 -6.80 -5.80
C THR A 69 -1.51 -7.08 -5.82
N ALA A 70 -2.15 -7.20 -4.65
CA ALA A 70 -3.59 -7.39 -4.54
C ALA A 70 -4.37 -6.22 -5.16
N PHE A 71 -4.01 -4.97 -4.83
CA PHE A 71 -4.66 -3.79 -5.41
C PHE A 71 -4.36 -3.62 -6.90
N ALA A 72 -3.16 -3.96 -7.36
CA ALA A 72 -2.81 -3.88 -8.78
C ALA A 72 -3.68 -4.83 -9.63
N ILE A 73 -3.87 -6.07 -9.16
CA ILE A 73 -4.71 -7.07 -9.86
C ILE A 73 -6.19 -6.66 -9.81
N SER A 74 -6.69 -6.23 -8.65
CA SER A 74 -8.08 -5.77 -8.56
C SER A 74 -8.32 -4.51 -9.42
N GLY A 75 -7.35 -3.61 -9.49
CA GLY A 75 -7.41 -2.41 -10.31
C GLY A 75 -7.41 -2.70 -11.81
N SER A 76 -6.59 -3.65 -12.28
CA SER A 76 -6.55 -4.03 -13.69
C SER A 76 -7.87 -4.64 -14.15
N LYS A 77 -8.43 -5.57 -13.38
CA LYS A 77 -9.72 -6.19 -13.67
C LYS A 77 -10.89 -5.20 -13.62
N LEU A 78 -10.87 -4.26 -12.67
CA LEU A 78 -11.87 -3.21 -12.60
C LEU A 78 -11.81 -2.32 -13.85
N THR A 79 -10.60 -1.92 -14.26
CA THR A 79 -10.37 -1.11 -15.46
C THR A 79 -10.84 -1.82 -16.72
N GLU A 80 -10.52 -3.11 -16.88
CA GLU A 80 -10.99 -3.94 -17.99
C GLU A 80 -12.52 -3.94 -18.07
N ARG A 81 -13.20 -4.22 -16.94
CA ARG A 81 -14.65 -4.26 -16.89
C ARG A 81 -15.31 -2.92 -17.21
N ILE A 82 -14.73 -1.81 -16.72
CA ILE A 82 -15.22 -0.47 -17.03
C ILE A 82 -15.06 -0.18 -18.51
N ARG A 83 -13.90 -0.50 -19.10
CA ARG A 83 -13.64 -0.28 -20.54
C ARG A 83 -14.58 -1.10 -21.42
N SER A 84 -14.79 -2.38 -21.12
CA SER A 84 -15.74 -3.20 -21.88
C SER A 84 -17.17 -2.68 -21.80
N LYS A 85 -17.61 -2.24 -20.63
CA LYS A 85 -18.95 -1.64 -20.45
C LYS A 85 -19.08 -0.30 -21.16
N ALA A 86 -18.07 0.56 -21.06
CA ALA A 86 -18.05 1.85 -21.73
C ALA A 86 -18.12 1.69 -23.25
N PHE A 87 -17.33 0.76 -23.81
CA PHE A 87 -17.35 0.45 -25.23
C PHE A 87 -18.72 -0.10 -25.68
N ALA A 88 -19.30 -1.04 -24.91
CA ALA A 88 -20.63 -1.56 -25.20
C ALA A 88 -21.72 -0.48 -25.11
N CYS A 89 -21.59 0.50 -24.21
CA CYS A 89 -22.50 1.63 -24.10
C CYS A 89 -22.35 2.59 -25.29
N LEU A 90 -21.11 2.91 -25.67
CA LEU A 90 -20.82 3.73 -26.84
C LEU A 90 -21.44 3.13 -28.11
N LEU A 91 -21.27 1.82 -28.34
CA LEU A 91 -21.87 1.14 -29.50
C LEU A 91 -23.42 1.15 -29.51
N ARG A 92 -24.06 1.37 -28.37
CA ARG A 92 -25.53 1.44 -28.26
C ARG A 92 -26.07 2.86 -28.38
N GLN A 93 -25.19 3.86 -28.53
CA GLN A 93 -25.61 5.24 -28.63
C GLN A 93 -26.15 5.56 -30.03
N GLU A 94 -27.08 6.50 -30.10
CA GLU A 94 -27.70 6.93 -31.35
C GLU A 94 -26.70 7.62 -32.29
N VAL A 95 -26.94 7.57 -33.60
CA VAL A 95 -26.04 8.20 -34.61
C VAL A 95 -25.85 9.70 -34.34
N ALA A 96 -26.93 10.39 -33.94
CA ALA A 96 -26.89 11.82 -33.60
C ALA A 96 -25.97 12.15 -32.40
N TYR A 97 -25.61 11.18 -31.56
CA TYR A 97 -24.62 11.37 -30.50
C TYR A 97 -23.19 11.49 -31.07
N PHE A 98 -22.89 10.74 -32.13
CA PHE A 98 -21.59 10.76 -32.82
C PHE A 98 -21.44 11.97 -33.75
N ASP A 99 -22.55 12.55 -34.20
CA ASP A 99 -22.56 13.76 -35.04
C ASP A 99 -22.28 15.05 -34.24
N ARG A 100 -22.25 14.99 -32.90
CA ARG A 100 -21.92 16.17 -32.07
C ARG A 100 -20.44 16.51 -32.22
N PRO A 101 -20.08 17.80 -32.38
CA PRO A 101 -18.68 18.22 -32.56
C PRO A 101 -17.77 17.82 -31.38
N GLU A 102 -18.33 17.60 -30.18
CA GLU A 102 -17.57 17.11 -29.02
C GLU A 102 -17.20 15.61 -29.10
N ASN A 103 -17.94 14.84 -29.90
CA ASN A 103 -17.84 13.37 -29.98
C ASN A 103 -17.47 12.88 -31.40
N SER A 104 -17.36 13.78 -32.37
CA SER A 104 -17.12 13.49 -33.79
C SER A 104 -15.64 13.44 -34.16
N SER A 105 -14.76 13.08 -33.21
CA SER A 105 -13.29 13.03 -33.39
C SER A 105 -12.75 11.60 -33.33
#